data_AF-D6U0G7-F1
#
_entry.id   AF-D6U0G7-F1
#
_cell.length_a   1.000
_cell.length_b   1.000
_cell.length_c   1.000
_cell.angle_alpha   90.00
_cell.angle_beta   90.00
_cell.angle_gamma   90.00
#
_symmetry.space_group_name_H-M   'P 1'
#
loop_
_entity.id
_entity.type
_entity.pdbx_description
1 polymer ?
#
loop_
_entity_poly.entity_id
_entity_poly.type
_entity_poly.pdbx_seq_one_letter_code
_entity_poly.pdbx_strand_id
1 'polypeptide(L)'
;MTNKKKFACYCCGFLTLEEDPWGSYEICPVCYWEQTHTQVDYPDSVGPNGITLQEARKNFKRYHLQTAGAIRADKTVREKLVAFVKVAGGHIGRSSTHLN
;
A
#
# COMPACT_ATOMS: atom_id res chain seq x y z
N MET A 1 -15.05 22.47 -0.35
CA MET A 1 -14.25 21.24 -0.53
C MET A 1 -12.80 21.64 -0.32
N THR A 2 -12.22 21.34 0.84
CA THR A 2 -10.81 21.67 1.09
C THR A 2 -9.94 20.73 0.26
N ASN A 3 -9.07 21.28 -0.58
CA ASN A 3 -8.08 20.49 -1.31
C ASN A 3 -7.06 19.97 -0.29
N LYS A 4 -7.25 18.74 0.20
CA LYS A 4 -6.30 18.12 1.12
C LYS A 4 -4.97 17.92 0.39
N LYS A 5 -3.90 18.43 0.97
CA LYS A 5 -2.53 18.20 0.50
C LYS A 5 -2.26 16.69 0.53
N LYS A 6 -1.73 16.16 -0.57
CA LYS A 6 -1.27 14.77 -0.65
C LYS A 6 0.24 14.69 -0.50
N PHE A 7 0.71 13.59 0.08
CA PHE A 7 2.13 13.29 0.28
C PHE A 7 2.57 12.11 -0.58
N ALA A 8 3.86 12.11 -0.92
CA ALA A 8 4.47 11.06 -1.72
C ALA A 8 4.64 9.79 -0.87
N CYS A 9 4.24 8.64 -1.41
CA CYS A 9 4.57 7.35 -0.80
C CYS A 9 6.07 7.06 -0.92
N TYR A 10 6.74 6.68 0.17
CA TYR A 10 8.17 6.39 0.14
C TYR A 10 8.54 5.13 -0.65
N CYS A 11 7.58 4.24 -0.91
CA CYS A 11 7.75 3.05 -1.73
C CYS A 11 7.62 3.36 -3.23
N CYS A 12 6.50 3.94 -3.68
CA CYS A 12 6.21 4.13 -5.11
C CYS A 12 6.44 5.54 -5.65
N GLY A 13 6.55 6.55 -4.78
CA GLY A 13 6.76 7.95 -5.15
C GLY A 13 5.49 8.71 -5.59
N PHE A 14 4.33 8.06 -5.71
CA PHE A 14 3.09 8.75 -6.09
C PHE A 14 2.48 9.55 -4.92
N LEU A 15 1.83 10.68 -5.24
CA LEU A 15 1.10 11.53 -4.28
C LEU A 15 -0.23 10.90 -3.90
N THR A 16 -0.19 9.91 -3.01
CA THR A 16 -1.37 9.12 -2.63
C THR A 16 -1.79 9.29 -1.19
N LEU A 17 -0.86 9.66 -0.30
CA LEU A 17 -1.09 9.70 1.14
C LEU A 17 -1.82 10.99 1.53
N GLU A 18 -2.83 10.91 2.38
CA GLU A 18 -3.56 12.06 2.92
C GLU A 18 -2.92 12.63 4.19
N GLU A 19 -2.18 11.79 4.91
CA GLU A 19 -1.53 12.17 6.16
C GLU A 19 -0.02 12.39 5.98
N ASP A 20 0.54 13.21 6.87
CA ASP A 20 1.98 13.47 6.89
C ASP A 20 2.73 12.14 7.08
N PRO A 21 3.69 11.81 6.19
CA PRO A 21 4.31 10.50 6.21
C PRO A 21 5.33 10.31 7.34
N TRP A 22 5.58 11.33 8.17
CA TRP A 22 6.31 11.21 9.43
C TRP A 22 5.44 10.70 10.60
N GLY A 23 4.11 10.67 10.44
CA GLY A 23 3.17 10.24 11.47
C GLY A 23 2.05 9.31 11.01
N SER A 24 1.99 8.99 9.71
CA SER A 24 0.93 8.15 9.16
C SER A 24 1.31 6.67 9.13
N TYR A 25 0.33 5.83 9.45
CA TYR A 25 0.33 4.38 9.21
C TYR A 25 -0.52 4.07 7.95
N GLU A 26 -0.50 5.00 6.99
CA GLU A 26 -1.38 4.95 5.84
C GLU A 26 -0.87 3.92 4.82
N ILE A 27 -1.80 3.11 4.30
CA ILE A 27 -1.51 2.14 3.25
C ILE A 27 -1.69 2.80 1.90
N CYS A 28 -0.63 2.85 1.10
CA CYS A 28 -0.69 3.40 -0.25
C CYS A 28 -1.64 2.58 -1.15
N PRO A 29 -2.69 3.16 -1.75
CA PRO A 29 -3.63 2.42 -2.61
C PRO A 29 -3.02 1.98 -3.95
N VAL A 30 -1.79 2.40 -4.28
CA VAL A 30 -1.11 2.05 -5.54
C VAL A 30 -0.13 0.89 -5.37
N CYS A 31 0.67 0.92 -4.31
CA CYS A 31 1.70 -0.11 -4.06
C CYS A 31 1.39 -0.99 -2.85
N TYR A 32 0.33 -0.69 -2.11
CA TYR A 32 -0.11 -1.41 -0.91
C TYR A 32 0.91 -1.46 0.22
N TRP A 33 1.94 -0.61 0.16
CA TRP A 33 2.91 -0.43 1.24
C TRP A 33 2.29 0.39 2.37
N GLU A 34 2.34 -0.13 3.60
CA GLU A 34 2.06 0.64 4.81
C GLU A 34 3.24 1.54 5.14
N GLN A 35 3.00 2.85 5.15
CA GLN A 35 4.00 3.83 5.54
C GLN A 35 4.27 3.69 7.04
N THR A 36 5.52 3.54 7.45
CA THR A 36 5.89 3.58 8.87
C THR A 36 7.00 4.58 9.08
N HIS A 37 6.90 5.35 10.16
CA HIS A 37 7.93 6.32 10.55
C HIS A 37 9.31 5.64 10.70
N THR A 38 9.35 4.45 11.31
CA THR A 38 10.60 3.70 11.52
C THR A 38 11.28 3.35 10.21
N GLN A 39 10.54 2.96 9.17
CA GLN A 39 11.14 2.59 7.88
C GLN A 39 11.41 3.81 6.98
N VAL A 40 10.92 5.00 7.32
CA VAL A 40 11.37 6.26 6.71
C VAL A 40 12.79 6.57 7.16
N ASP A 41 13.04 6.51 8.47
CA ASP A 41 14.35 6.81 9.06
C ASP A 41 15.36 5.67 8.86
N TYR A 42 14.88 4.43 8.92
CA TYR A 42 15.70 3.21 8.82
C TYR A 42 15.16 2.34 7.67
N PRO A 43 15.47 2.69 6.40
CA PRO A 43 14.92 2.00 5.22
C PRO A 43 15.33 0.53 5.10
N ASP A 44 16.35 0.11 5.85
CA ASP A 44 16.84 -1.27 5.96
C ASP A 44 16.21 -2.06 7.10
N SER A 45 15.39 -1.42 7.93
CA SER A 45 14.64 -2.13 8.96
C SER A 45 13.45 -2.87 8.35
N VAL A 46 13.17 -4.06 8.87
CA VAL A 46 11.97 -4.83 8.55
C VAL A 46 10.84 -4.30 9.43
N GLY A 47 9.78 -3.79 8.79
CA GLY A 47 8.60 -3.27 9.45
C GLY A 47 7.37 -4.18 9.29
N PRO A 48 6.15 -3.67 9.48
CA PRO A 48 4.92 -4.46 9.51
C PRO A 48 4.62 -5.17 8.18
N ASN A 49 5.16 -4.64 7.08
CA ASN A 49 5.05 -5.25 5.75
C ASN A 49 5.93 -6.52 5.57
N GLY A 50 6.73 -6.90 6.57
CA GLY A 50 7.56 -8.11 6.54
C GLY A 50 8.81 -8.04 5.66
N ILE A 51 9.04 -6.91 5.00
CA ILE A 51 10.24 -6.62 4.19
C ILE A 51 10.75 -5.20 4.50
N THR A 52 11.93 -4.87 3.97
CA THR A 52 12.52 -3.52 4.04
C THR A 52 11.89 -2.56 3.03
N LEU A 53 12.02 -1.26 3.26
CA LEU A 53 11.58 -0.24 2.28
C LEU A 53 12.37 -0.35 0.96
N GLN A 54 13.65 -0.73 1.03
CA GLN A 54 14.45 -0.97 -0.17
C GLN A 54 13.92 -2.15 -1.00
N GLU A 55 13.54 -3.26 -0.35
CA GLU A 55 12.93 -4.40 -1.03
C GLU A 55 11.56 -4.04 -1.61
N ALA A 56 10.74 -3.27 -0.89
CA ALA A 56 9.47 -2.77 -1.38
C ALA A 56 9.62 -1.94 -2.67
N ARG A 57 10.58 -1.01 -2.70
CA ARG A 57 10.92 -0.21 -3.90
C ARG A 57 11.34 -1.09 -5.07
N LYS A 58 12.20 -2.10 -4.82
CA LYS A 58 12.63 -3.06 -5.85
C LYS A 58 11.45 -3.88 -6.38
N ASN A 59 10.59 -4.38 -5.51
CA ASN A 59 9.39 -5.14 -5.86
C ASN A 59 8.42 -4.29 -6.68
N PHE A 60 8.17 -3.05 -6.26
CA PHE A 60 7.33 -2.12 -7.00
C PHE A 60 7.87 -1.88 -8.41
N LYS A 61 9.17 -1.55 -8.55
CA LYS A 61 9.80 -1.36 -9.86
C LYS A 61 9.73 -2.61 -10.73
N ARG A 62 9.88 -3.80 -10.14
CA ARG A 62 9.86 -5.08 -10.85
C ARG A 62 8.47 -5.47 -11.33
N TYR A 63 7.44 -5.35 -10.50
CA TYR A 63 6.12 -5.95 -10.77
C TYR A 63 5.05 -4.92 -11.18
N HIS A 64 5.15 -3.67 -10.72
CA HIS A 64 4.17 -2.63 -11.08
C HIS A 64 4.30 -2.18 -12.54
N LEU A 65 5.53 -2.10 -13.07
CA LEU A 65 5.75 -1.75 -14.48
C LEU A 65 5.39 -2.90 -15.43
N GLN A 66 5.48 -4.15 -14.98
CA GLN A 66 5.01 -5.33 -15.73
C GLN A 66 3.48 -5.39 -15.81
N THR A 67 2.79 -4.71 -14.89
CA THR A 67 1.33 -4.62 -14.88
C THR A 67 0.80 -3.30 -15.44
N ALA A 68 1.58 -2.23 -15.57
CA ALA A 68 1.12 -0.98 -16.21
C ALA A 68 0.80 -1.14 -17.72
N GLY A 69 1.40 -2.14 -18.39
CA GLY A 69 1.01 -2.59 -19.73
C GLY A 69 -0.21 -3.52 -19.75
N ALA A 70 -0.44 -4.28 -18.66
CA ALA A 70 -1.50 -5.30 -18.58
C ALA A 70 -2.81 -4.79 -17.92
N ILE A 71 -2.75 -3.84 -16.99
CA ILE A 71 -3.89 -3.28 -16.24
C ILE A 71 -4.72 -2.33 -17.12
N ARG A 72 -4.14 -1.74 -18.17
CA ARG A 72 -4.94 -1.01 -19.16
C ARG A 72 -5.89 -1.91 -19.96
N ALA A 73 -5.76 -3.23 -19.86
CA ALA A 73 -6.53 -4.17 -20.66
C ALA A 73 -7.64 -4.93 -19.91
N ASP A 74 -7.63 -5.04 -18.57
CA ASP A 74 -8.60 -5.96 -17.93
C ASP A 74 -9.01 -5.61 -16.49
N LYS A 75 -10.33 -5.38 -16.29
CA LYS A 75 -10.96 -5.09 -14.99
C LYS A 75 -10.89 -6.26 -14.01
N THR A 76 -10.75 -7.50 -14.48
CA THR A 76 -10.76 -8.71 -13.63
C THR A 76 -9.46 -8.92 -12.84
N VAL A 77 -8.34 -8.34 -13.29
CA VAL A 77 -7.04 -8.43 -12.58
C VAL A 77 -7.08 -7.64 -11.27
N ARG A 78 -7.79 -6.49 -11.25
CA ARG A 78 -7.99 -5.67 -10.04
C ARG A 78 -8.75 -6.45 -8.96
N GLU A 79 -9.79 -7.18 -9.34
CA GLU A 79 -10.61 -7.98 -8.43
C GLU A 79 -9.82 -9.19 -7.89
N LYS A 80 -9.01 -9.82 -8.74
CA LYS A 80 -8.16 -10.96 -8.34
C LYS A 80 -6.99 -10.56 -7.44
N LEU A 81 -6.38 -9.39 -7.65
CA LEU A 81 -5.33 -8.87 -6.76
C LEU A 81 -5.89 -8.55 -5.37
N VAL A 82 -7.07 -7.93 -5.31
CA VAL A 82 -7.79 -7.66 -4.05
C VAL A 82 -8.19 -8.98 -3.34
N ALA A 83 -8.51 -10.02 -4.10
CA ALA A 83 -8.80 -11.35 -3.55
C ALA A 83 -7.54 -12.07 -3.02
N PHE A 84 -6.40 -11.93 -3.69
CA PHE A 84 -5.15 -12.59 -3.28
C PHE A 84 -4.62 -12.05 -1.94
N VAL A 85 -4.73 -10.73 -1.71
CA VAL A 85 -4.38 -10.10 -0.43
C VAL A 85 -5.27 -10.59 0.72
N LYS A 86 -6.49 -11.07 0.46
CA LYS A 86 -7.38 -11.64 1.49
C LYS A 86 -7.09 -13.10 1.85
N VAL A 87 -6.37 -13.84 1.01
CA VAL A 87 -6.10 -15.28 1.22
C VAL A 87 -4.79 -15.53 1.97
N ALA A 88 -3.84 -14.59 1.95
CA ALA A 88 -2.65 -14.62 2.78
C ALA A 88 -2.92 -14.04 4.19
N GLY A 89 -3.69 -14.80 4.98
CA GLY A 89 -3.94 -14.67 6.43
C GLY A 89 -3.52 -13.39 7.18
N GLY A 90 -4.51 -12.55 7.46
CA GLY A 90 -4.43 -11.47 8.46
C GLY A 90 -5.83 -10.90 8.73
N HIS A 91 -6.60 -11.54 9.61
CA HIS A 91 -7.94 -11.12 9.97
C HIS A 91 -7.94 -9.74 10.66
N ILE A 92 -8.38 -8.69 9.94
CA ILE A 92 -8.95 -7.50 10.59
C ILE A 92 -10.43 -7.77 10.87
N GLY A 93 -10.68 -8.36 12.03
CA GLY A 93 -12.03 -8.48 12.58
C GLY A 93 -12.59 -7.10 12.91
N ARG A 94 -13.62 -6.66 12.20
CA ARG A 94 -14.49 -5.59 12.66
C ARG A 94 -15.75 -6.24 13.24
N SER A 95 -15.80 -6.30 14.57
CA SER A 95 -17.01 -6.67 15.30
C SER A 95 -18.05 -5.55 15.21
N SER A 96 -19.30 -5.99 15.06
CA SER A 96 -20.56 -5.31 15.32
C SER A 96 -21.00 -4.17 14.40
N THR A 97 -21.98 -4.49 13.54
CA THR A 97 -23.26 -3.76 13.52
C THR A 97 -24.40 -4.75 13.27
N HIS A 98 -25.42 -4.66 14.14
CA HIS A 98 -26.70 -5.36 14.15
C HIS A 98 -27.50 -5.30 12.83
N LEU A 99 -28.22 -6.39 12.57
CA LEU A 99 -29.64 -6.49 12.13
C LEU A 99 -30.11 -7.83 12.76
N ASN A 100 -31.12 -7.94 13.64
CA ASN A 100 -32.31 -7.14 13.94
C ASN A 100 -32.39 -6.74 15.42
#